data_AF-M1ZXW2-F1
#
_entry.id   AF-M1ZXW2-F1
#
_cell.length_a   1.000
_cell.length_b   1.000
_cell.length_c   1.000
_cell.angle_alpha   90.00
_cell.angle_beta   90.00
_cell.angle_gamma   90.00
#
_symmetry.space_group_name_H-M   'P 1'
#
loop_
_entity.id
_entity.type
_entity.pdbx_description
1 polymer ?
#
loop_
_entity_poly.entity_id
_entity_poly.type
_entity_poly.pdbx_seq_one_letter_code
_entity_poly.pdbx_strand_id
1 'polypeptide(L)'
;MRNFLISSIVNLILILISYFLFRSIISGPTRHKIYEKIFSSFAKFIIYTFIFTIAITGITALIVYRTRFVIYLNIIAPAIVSILIGFLISTVPTKGMEENIY
;
A
#
# COMPACT_ATOMS: atom_id res chain seq x y z
N MET A 1 18.35 16.95 -6.05
CA MET A 1 18.10 15.51 -6.33
C MET A 1 18.41 14.58 -5.15
N ARG A 2 19.39 14.88 -4.29
CA ARG A 2 19.76 14.01 -3.16
C ARG A 2 18.60 13.71 -2.20
N ASN A 3 17.82 14.72 -1.80
CA ASN A 3 16.68 14.54 -0.89
C ASN A 3 15.55 13.69 -1.50
N PHE A 4 15.36 13.78 -2.82
CA PHE A 4 14.40 12.94 -3.54
C PHE A 4 14.82 11.48 -3.49
N LEU A 5 16.08 11.17 -3.83
CA LEU A 5 16.60 9.79 -3.79
C LEU A 5 16.51 9.18 -2.38
N ILE A 6 16.88 9.95 -1.36
CA ILE A 6 16.77 9.50 0.04
C ILE A 6 15.31 9.21 0.39
N SER A 7 14.38 10.11 0.06
CA SER A 7 12.95 9.90 0.30
C SER A 7 12.41 8.67 -0.43
N SER A 8 12.82 8.45 -1.68
CA SER A 8 12.44 7.25 -2.45
C SER A 8 12.97 5.95 -1.81
N ILE A 9 14.22 5.94 -1.33
CA ILE A 9 14.79 4.77 -0.64
C ILE A 9 14.03 4.49 0.66
N VAL A 10 13.73 5.54 1.44
CA VAL A 10 12.96 5.41 2.69
C VAL A 10 11.57 4.86 2.40
N ASN A 11 10.88 5.34 1.36
CA ASN A 11 9.59 4.82 0.94
C ASN A 11 9.67 3.36 0.51
N LEU A 12 10.71 2.96 -0.23
CA LEU A 12 10.94 1.55 -0.59
C LEU A 12 11.10 0.67 0.65
N ILE A 13 11.91 1.10 1.62
CA ILE A 13 12.07 0.40 2.90
C ILE A 13 10.72 0.29 3.62
N LEU A 14 9.92 1.36 3.64
CA LEU A 14 8.60 1.38 4.26
C LEU A 14 7.61 0.43 3.58
N ILE A 15 7.64 0.32 2.25
CA ILE A 15 6.86 -0.68 1.50
C ILE A 15 7.23 -2.09 1.96
N LEU A 16 8.53 -2.40 2.05
CA LEU A 16 9.01 -3.73 2.45
C LEU A 16 8.61 -4.05 3.89
N ILE A 17 8.82 -3.12 4.82
CA ILE A 17 8.40 -3.27 6.23
C ILE A 17 6.89 -3.54 6.30
N SER A 18 6.11 -2.72 5.60
CA SER A 18 4.65 -2.85 5.56
C SER A 18 4.23 -4.21 4.99
N TYR A 19 4.85 -4.65 3.89
CA TYR A 19 4.62 -5.97 3.30
C TYR A 19 4.84 -7.11 4.30
N PHE A 20 6.00 -7.12 4.99
CA PHE A 20 6.31 -8.18 5.96
C PHE A 20 5.36 -8.13 7.15
N LEU A 21 5.01 -6.93 7.61
CA LEU A 21 4.06 -6.72 8.70
C LEU A 21 2.67 -7.29 8.35
N PHE A 22 2.09 -6.92 7.20
CA PHE A 22 0.79 -7.46 6.78
C PHE A 22 0.84 -8.95 6.47
N ARG A 23 1.94 -9.45 5.89
CA ARG A 23 2.15 -10.89 5.67
C ARG A 23 2.18 -11.68 6.98
N SER A 24 2.77 -11.10 8.05
CA SER A 24 2.86 -11.75 9.36
C SER A 24 1.55 -11.67 10.14
N ILE A 25 0.78 -10.59 9.98
CA ILE A 25 -0.49 -10.38 10.70
C ILE A 25 -1.65 -11.14 10.04
N ILE A 26 -1.71 -11.17 8.71
CA ILE A 26 -2.83 -11.73 7.96
C ILE A 26 -2.42 -13.08 7.36
N SER A 27 -3.17 -14.14 7.69
CA SER A 27 -2.91 -15.49 7.17
C SER A 27 -3.01 -15.56 5.63
N GLY A 28 -2.28 -16.49 5.02
CA GLY A 28 -2.28 -16.69 3.57
C GLY A 28 -3.68 -16.85 2.95
N PRO A 29 -4.53 -17.77 3.46
CA PRO A 29 -5.89 -17.94 2.96
C PRO A 29 -6.75 -16.69 3.09
N THR A 30 -6.60 -15.94 4.18
CA THR A 30 -7.33 -14.67 4.38
C THR A 30 -6.88 -13.61 3.38
N ARG A 31 -5.57 -13.45 3.17
CA ARG A 31 -5.03 -12.49 2.18
C ARG A 31 -5.52 -12.79 0.76
N HIS A 32 -5.56 -14.07 0.40
CA HIS A 32 -6.09 -14.51 -0.89
C HIS A 32 -7.58 -14.18 -1.03
N LYS A 33 -8.40 -14.51 -0.03
CA LYS A 33 -9.84 -14.15 -0.02
C LYS A 33 -10.06 -12.63 -0.13
N ILE A 34 -9.21 -11.82 0.52
CA ILE A 34 -9.25 -10.35 0.40
C ILE A 34 -8.97 -9.94 -1.04
N TYR A 35 -7.90 -10.49 -1.64
CA TYR A 35 -7.52 -10.19 -3.01
C TYR A 35 -8.61 -10.58 -4.00
N GLU A 36 -9.18 -11.79 -3.92
CA GLU A 36 -10.24 -12.20 -4.85
C GLU A 36 -11.52 -11.36 -4.72
N LYS A 37 -11.90 -11.04 -3.48
CA LYS A 37 -13.11 -10.25 -3.19
C LYS A 37 -12.98 -8.81 -3.68
N ILE A 38 -11.83 -8.18 -3.48
CA ILE A 38 -11.60 -6.76 -3.79
C ILE A 38 -11.05 -6.60 -5.22
N PHE A 39 -10.12 -7.44 -5.63
CA PHE A 39 -9.35 -7.36 -6.87
C PHE A 39 -9.68 -8.50 -7.84
N SER A 40 -10.98 -8.74 -8.06
CA SER A 40 -11.45 -9.81 -8.96
C SER A 40 -11.06 -9.60 -10.43
N SER A 41 -10.59 -8.42 -10.82
CA SER A 41 -10.08 -8.12 -12.15
C SER A 41 -9.01 -7.04 -12.09
N PHE A 42 -8.14 -6.99 -13.10
CA PHE A 42 -7.11 -5.96 -13.22
C PHE A 42 -7.71 -4.55 -13.25
N ALA A 43 -8.85 -4.36 -13.91
CA ALA A 43 -9.56 -3.08 -13.93
C ALA A 43 -10.00 -2.65 -12.52
N LYS A 44 -10.59 -3.56 -11.71
CA LYS A 44 -10.95 -3.26 -10.31
C LYS A 44 -9.73 -2.95 -9.47
N PHE A 45 -8.63 -3.69 -9.67
CA PHE A 45 -7.35 -3.40 -9.03
C PHE A 45 -6.87 -1.97 -9.28
N ILE A 46 -6.85 -1.54 -10.54
CA ILE A 46 -6.45 -0.17 -10.90
C ILE A 46 -7.40 0.85 -10.27
N ILE A 47 -8.72 0.68 -10.46
CA ILE A 47 -9.72 1.66 -10.02
C ILE A 47 -9.69 1.81 -8.50
N TYR A 48 -9.69 0.71 -7.74
CA TYR A 48 -9.67 0.78 -6.29
C TYR A 48 -8.33 1.34 -5.77
N THR A 49 -7.19 0.91 -6.33
CA THR A 49 -5.89 1.48 -5.96
C THR A 49 -5.85 2.98 -6.19
N PHE A 50 -6.39 3.45 -7.32
CA PHE A 50 -6.48 4.88 -7.64
C PHE A 50 -7.37 5.64 -6.66
N ILE A 51 -8.58 5.13 -6.38
CA ILE A 51 -9.53 5.73 -5.43
C ILE A 51 -8.89 5.83 -4.03
N PHE A 52 -8.29 4.74 -3.54
CA PHE A 52 -7.63 4.74 -2.23
C PHE A 52 -6.43 5.71 -2.20
N THR A 53 -5.65 5.80 -3.26
CA THR A 53 -4.51 6.72 -3.34
C THR A 53 -4.96 8.18 -3.32
N ILE A 54 -6.02 8.52 -4.08
CA ILE A 54 -6.62 9.86 -4.04
C ILE A 54 -7.18 10.16 -2.65
N ALA A 55 -7.93 9.23 -2.06
CA ALA A 55 -8.50 9.41 -0.73
C ALA A 55 -7.41 9.66 0.32
N ILE A 56 -6.37 8.82 0.36
CA ILE A 56 -5.24 8.97 1.27
C ILE A 56 -4.54 10.31 1.06
N THR A 57 -4.25 10.66 -0.19
CA THR A 57 -3.53 11.91 -0.50
C THR A 57 -4.37 13.13 -0.15
N GLY A 58 -5.66 13.11 -0.46
CA GLY A 58 -6.60 14.19 -0.14
C GLY A 58 -6.81 14.37 1.36
N ILE A 59 -7.00 13.28 2.11
CA ILE A 59 -7.14 13.31 3.57
C ILE A 59 -5.83 13.81 4.20
N THR A 60 -4.68 13.29 3.74
CA THR A 60 -3.37 13.71 4.24
C THR A 60 -3.15 15.20 3.98
N ALA A 61 -3.46 15.66 2.76
CA ALA A 61 -3.36 17.07 2.41
C ALA A 61 -4.23 17.92 3.34
N LEU A 62 -5.50 17.54 3.55
CA LEU A 62 -6.42 18.28 4.44
C LEU A 62 -5.87 18.39 5.88
N ILE A 63 -5.36 17.30 6.44
CA ILE A 63 -4.78 17.27 7.79
C ILE A 63 -3.52 18.15 7.87
N VAL A 64 -2.62 18.02 6.90
CA VAL A 64 -1.35 18.74 6.87
C VAL A 64 -1.55 20.23 6.61
N TYR A 65 -2.51 20.61 5.77
CA TYR A 65 -2.92 22.01 5.57
C TYR A 65 -3.45 22.63 6.86
N ARG A 66 -4.32 21.91 7.58
CA ARG A 66 -4.89 22.40 8.84
C ARG A 66 -3.84 22.60 9.93
N THR A 67 -2.79 21.78 9.93
CA THR A 67 -1.70 21.82 10.94
C THR A 67 -0.52 22.71 10.54
N ARG A 68 -0.61 23.44 9.41
CA ARG A 68 0.45 24.31 8.86
C ARG A 68 1.76 23.59 8.50
N PHE A 69 1.75 22.26 8.42
CA PHE A 69 2.93 21.44 8.07
C PHE A 69 3.06 21.17 6.55
N VAL A 70 2.53 22.07 5.71
CA VAL A 70 2.43 21.91 4.24
C VAL A 70 3.76 21.57 3.57
N ILE A 71 4.88 22.06 4.14
CA ILE A 71 6.24 21.79 3.68
C ILE A 71 6.56 20.28 3.67
N TYR A 72 5.94 19.51 4.58
CA TYR A 72 6.15 18.06 4.72
C TYR A 72 5.19 17.20 3.92
N LEU A 73 4.26 17.80 3.16
CA LEU A 73 3.24 17.06 2.41
C LEU A 73 3.86 16.06 1.42
N ASN A 74 4.95 16.47 0.76
CA ASN A 74 5.70 15.65 -0.20
C ASN A 74 6.53 14.52 0.45
N ILE A 75 6.52 14.41 1.78
CA ILE A 75 7.15 13.32 2.53
C ILE A 75 6.06 12.44 3.16
N ILE A 76 5.09 13.05 3.83
CA ILE A 76 4.04 12.33 4.56
C ILE A 76 3.08 11.60 3.62
N ALA A 77 2.61 12.26 2.55
CA ALA A 77 1.65 11.62 1.65
C ALA A 77 2.25 10.38 0.93
N PRO A 78 3.46 10.44 0.34
CA PRO A 78 4.11 9.25 -0.22
C PRO A 78 4.39 8.15 0.81
N ALA A 79 4.71 8.50 2.06
CA ALA A 79 4.94 7.52 3.12
C ALA A 79 3.65 6.75 3.46
N ILE A 80 2.50 7.42 3.59
CA ILE A 80 1.22 6.74 3.87
C ILE A 80 0.79 5.88 2.67
N VAL A 81 0.99 6.37 1.44
CA VAL A 81 0.73 5.58 0.22
C VAL A 81 1.65 4.37 0.13
N SER A 82 2.90 4.47 0.60
CA SER A 82 3.83 3.33 0.66
C SER A 82 3.33 2.20 1.57
N ILE A 83 2.65 2.53 2.67
CA ILE A 83 2.00 1.53 3.54
C ILE A 83 0.87 0.82 2.79
N LEU A 84 0.04 1.57 2.05
CA LEU A 84 -1.00 0.99 1.19
C LEU A 84 -0.40 0.04 0.16
N ILE A 85 0.69 0.44 -0.53
CA ILE A 85 1.35 -0.41 -1.52
C ILE A 85 1.88 -1.69 -0.86
N GLY A 86 2.52 -1.59 0.31
CA GLY A 86 2.97 -2.77 1.07
C GLY A 86 1.82 -3.74 1.42
N PHE A 87 0.68 -3.20 1.82
CA PHE A 87 -0.55 -3.98 2.02
C PHE A 87 -1.00 -4.66 0.73
N LEU A 88 -1.13 -3.92 -0.37
CA LEU A 88 -1.57 -4.47 -1.66
C LEU A 88 -0.67 -5.63 -2.10
N ILE A 89 0.65 -5.45 -2.07
CA ILE A 89 1.62 -6.50 -2.43
C ILE A 89 1.46 -7.73 -1.50
N SER A 90 1.19 -7.53 -0.21
CA SER A 90 0.98 -8.65 0.72
C SER A 90 -0.25 -9.50 0.39
N THR A 91 -1.28 -8.89 -0.23
CA THR A 91 -2.52 -9.58 -0.61
C THR A 91 -2.40 -10.39 -1.90
N VAL A 92 -1.42 -10.09 -2.75
CA VAL A 92 -1.21 -10.80 -4.01
C VAL A 92 -0.93 -12.28 -3.73
N PRO A 93 -1.67 -13.22 -4.35
CA PRO A 93 -1.41 -14.64 -4.19
C PRO A 93 -0.04 -14.99 -4.78
N THR A 94 0.81 -15.63 -3.97
CA THR A 94 2.19 -16.01 -4.33
C THR A 94 2.35 -17.50 -4.64
N LYS A 95 1.33 -18.30 -4.31
CA LYS A 95 1.25 -19.73 -4.66
C LYS A 95 -0.01 -19.94 -5.48
N GLY A 96 0.09 -20.74 -6.55
CA GLY A 96 -1.09 -21.24 -7.27
C GLY A 96 -1.93 -22.11 -6.34
N MET A 97 -3.24 -22.18 -6.57
CA MET A 97 -4.19 -22.94 -5.74
C MET A 97 -3.90 -24.44 -5.63
N GLU A 98 -2.94 -24.98 -6.39
CA GLU A 98 -2.76 -26.43 -6.57
C GLU A 98 -1.91 -27.13 -5.49
N GLU A 99 -1.37 -26.42 -4.50
CA GLU A 99 -0.50 -27.03 -3.48
C GLU A 99 -1.23 -27.41 -2.16
N ASN A 100 -2.56 -27.62 -2.19
CA ASN A 100 -3.35 -28.11 -1.05
C ASN A 100 -4.29 -29.28 -1.44
N ILE A 101 -3.80 -30.22 -2.25
CA ILE A 101 -4.37 -31.57 -2.34
C ILE A 101 -3.29 -32.55 -1.90
N TYR A 102 -3.02 -32.63 -0.60
CA TYR A 102 -2.46 -33.81 0.09
C TYR A 102 -2.86 -33.73 1.57
#